data_AF-A0A7D5S6L5-F1
#
_entry.id   AF-A0A7D5S6L5-F1
#
_cell.length_a   1.000
_cell.length_b   1.000
_cell.length_c   1.000
_cell.angle_alpha   90.00
_cell.angle_beta   90.00
_cell.angle_gamma   90.00
#
_symmetry.space_group_name_H-M   'P 1'
#
loop_
_entity.id
_entity.type
_entity.pdbx_description
1 polymer ?
#
loop_
_entity_poly.entity_id
_entity_poly.type
_entity_poly.pdbx_seq_one_letter_code
_entity_poly.pdbx_strand_id
1 'polypeptide(L)'
;MKTTAGSSRSRLQEKLLERLRTLRDDVLWQDFARAWAATFGTAVVDDTEALFGLLLREAKAPVRLLGRILGLVPKLHGAGQAARVIPDALREVVVGLCLVACESHVLAKARKHKVIGRAVPVEGMLIDATKPLAAALIAAVWSGKGVRIRFDEATRRARAVNVMPQHAAPLEYGFLGAEQCVKAELQAMVNAAIQDPTLVSFDRPARLKEIQDRGGLPSDEVLQEGLDQYEDDHGARLMFGLAAQEPHPLDDPALRRAFARRFDVATFLYDRAASALLEPQRAAAWKEASLQNDLLHYLDNLFDLIYPQGGDDRDSHPRREMHFRVALSFADEQCAYVEEIARALEGELGEGSVFYYKDYISRTTVDNMDTLLQKVYQRQSDLAVAFLSAEYQEKRWCKVEWRAIRERRNSGGENGVMLCRFDDVKVEGVFPTVDGVHNCRAPNSTRLITDYILKRLKQNRGSA
;
A
#
# COMPACT_ATOMS: atom_id res chain seq x y z
N MET A 1 -19.98 20.18 -4.71
CA MET A 1 -20.97 19.09 -4.81
C MET A 1 -21.79 19.29 -6.07
N LYS A 2 -21.28 18.84 -7.22
CA LYS A 2 -22.14 18.54 -8.37
C LYS A 2 -22.26 17.02 -8.38
N THR A 3 -23.30 16.53 -7.74
CA THR A 3 -23.83 15.19 -7.98
C THR A 3 -24.25 15.14 -9.45
N THR A 4 -23.84 14.11 -10.16
CA THR A 4 -24.43 13.68 -11.43
C THR A 4 -25.95 13.80 -11.33
N ALA A 5 -26.54 14.48 -12.30
CA ALA A 5 -27.91 14.94 -12.26
C ALA A 5 -28.89 13.78 -11.98
N GLY A 6 -29.57 13.82 -10.82
CA GLY A 6 -30.77 13.02 -10.54
C GLY A 6 -30.69 11.97 -9.43
N SER A 7 -29.53 11.61 -8.89
CA SER A 7 -29.44 10.64 -7.77
C SER A 7 -29.02 11.31 -6.46
N SER A 8 -29.75 11.06 -5.38
CA SER A 8 -29.38 11.45 -4.00
C SER A 8 -28.31 10.54 -3.38
N ARG A 9 -27.80 9.58 -4.17
CA ARG A 9 -26.88 8.53 -3.72
C ARG A 9 -25.43 9.04 -3.72
N SER A 10 -24.62 8.50 -2.81
CA SER A 10 -23.17 8.69 -2.86
C SER A 10 -22.54 7.80 -3.94
N ARG A 11 -21.28 8.05 -4.32
CA ARG A 11 -20.57 7.20 -5.28
C ARG A 11 -20.43 5.75 -4.81
N LEU A 12 -20.18 5.53 -3.52
CA LEU A 12 -20.10 4.18 -2.92
C LEU A 12 -21.45 3.45 -3.03
N GLN A 13 -22.54 4.18 -2.82
CA GLN A 13 -23.91 3.69 -2.97
C GLN A 13 -24.26 3.35 -4.42
N GLU A 14 -23.89 4.22 -5.38
CA GLU A 14 -24.10 3.97 -6.81
C GLU A 14 -23.33 2.74 -7.28
N LYS A 15 -22.06 2.60 -6.90
CA LYS A 15 -21.22 1.46 -7.30
C LYS A 15 -21.68 0.15 -6.66
N LEU A 16 -22.14 0.17 -5.41
CA LEU A 16 -22.75 -1.02 -4.82
C LEU A 16 -24.03 -1.43 -5.57
N LEU A 17 -24.88 -0.45 -5.91
CA LEU A 17 -26.12 -0.73 -6.65
C LEU A 17 -25.84 -1.33 -8.03
N GLU A 18 -24.83 -0.82 -8.74
CA GLU A 18 -24.35 -1.40 -9.99
C GLU A 18 -23.89 -2.86 -9.82
N ARG A 19 -23.06 -3.13 -8.81
CA ARG A 19 -22.60 -4.50 -8.49
C ARG A 19 -23.75 -5.45 -8.14
N LEU A 20 -24.76 -4.96 -7.42
CA LEU A 20 -25.96 -5.75 -7.11
C LEU A 20 -26.81 -6.03 -8.35
N ARG A 21 -26.84 -5.13 -9.35
CA ARG A 21 -27.51 -5.37 -10.63
C ARG A 21 -26.76 -6.41 -11.44
N THR A 22 -25.43 -6.32 -11.51
CA THR A 22 -24.61 -7.36 -12.15
C THR A 22 -24.78 -8.71 -11.47
N LEU A 23 -24.76 -8.76 -10.13
CA LEU A 23 -25.00 -9.99 -9.38
C LEU A 23 -26.41 -10.55 -9.61
N ARG A 24 -27.41 -9.69 -9.82
CA ARG A 24 -28.82 -10.10 -10.02
C ARG A 24 -28.99 -10.99 -11.25
N ASP A 25 -28.21 -10.74 -12.28
CA ASP A 25 -28.19 -11.49 -13.54
C ASP A 25 -27.31 -12.76 -13.45
N ASP A 26 -26.60 -12.96 -12.33
CA ASP A 26 -25.75 -14.11 -12.05
C ASP A 26 -26.53 -15.22 -11.31
N VAL A 27 -26.14 -16.48 -11.54
CA VAL A 27 -26.69 -17.65 -10.83
C VAL A 27 -26.49 -17.56 -9.30
N LEU A 28 -25.48 -16.80 -8.86
CA LEU A 28 -25.15 -16.56 -7.46
C LEU A 28 -26.18 -15.68 -6.73
N TRP A 29 -27.06 -14.96 -7.44
CA TRP A 29 -28.04 -14.05 -6.82
C TRP A 29 -28.92 -14.74 -5.78
N GLN A 30 -29.46 -15.90 -6.12
CA GLN A 30 -30.43 -16.60 -5.26
C GLN A 30 -29.80 -17.06 -3.94
N ASP A 31 -28.54 -17.49 -3.98
CA ASP A 31 -27.78 -17.85 -2.79
C ASP A 31 -27.48 -16.64 -1.92
N PHE A 32 -27.07 -15.53 -2.55
CA PHE A 32 -26.87 -14.26 -1.87
C PHE A 32 -28.16 -13.75 -1.21
N ALA A 33 -29.28 -13.73 -1.94
CA ALA A 33 -30.57 -13.23 -1.46
C ALA A 33 -31.10 -14.07 -0.28
N ARG A 34 -30.90 -15.40 -0.30
CA ARG A 34 -31.21 -16.29 0.83
C ARG A 34 -30.31 -16.02 2.03
N ALA A 35 -29.00 -15.89 1.82
CA ALA A 35 -28.05 -15.59 2.89
C ALA A 35 -28.33 -14.21 3.53
N TRP A 36 -28.69 -13.22 2.71
CA TRP A 36 -29.16 -11.92 3.15
C TRP A 36 -30.41 -12.04 4.03
N ALA A 37 -31.47 -12.66 3.52
CA ALA A 37 -32.72 -12.88 4.24
C ALA A 37 -32.49 -13.53 5.62
N ALA A 38 -31.67 -14.59 5.66
CA ALA A 38 -31.32 -15.30 6.89
C ALA A 38 -30.46 -14.48 7.86
N THR A 39 -29.76 -13.44 7.40
CA THR A 39 -28.88 -12.60 8.23
C THR A 39 -29.60 -11.37 8.76
N PHE A 40 -30.48 -10.80 7.95
CA PHE A 40 -31.21 -9.59 8.28
C PHE A 40 -32.62 -9.87 8.84
N GLY A 41 -33.07 -11.14 8.80
CA GLY A 41 -34.40 -11.53 9.26
C GLY A 41 -35.50 -11.00 8.34
N THR A 42 -35.23 -10.94 7.04
CA THR A 42 -36.16 -10.42 6.02
C THR A 42 -36.68 -11.55 5.14
N ALA A 43 -37.74 -11.29 4.37
CA ALA A 43 -38.09 -12.16 3.26
C ALA A 43 -36.96 -12.14 2.20
N VAL A 44 -36.87 -13.20 1.41
CA VAL A 44 -35.98 -13.23 0.23
C VAL A 44 -36.47 -12.15 -0.74
N VAL A 45 -35.58 -11.22 -1.09
CA VAL A 45 -35.87 -10.10 -1.97
C VAL A 45 -35.23 -10.38 -3.33
N ASP A 46 -36.04 -10.35 -4.37
CA ASP A 46 -35.61 -10.64 -5.75
C ASP A 46 -35.42 -9.37 -6.60
N ASP A 47 -35.64 -8.20 -6.01
CA ASP A 47 -35.46 -6.90 -6.63
C ASP A 47 -34.26 -6.15 -6.02
N THR A 48 -33.35 -5.71 -6.88
CA THR A 48 -32.10 -5.06 -6.47
C THR A 48 -32.34 -3.72 -5.76
N GLU A 49 -33.28 -2.90 -6.23
CA GLU A 49 -33.58 -1.59 -5.63
C GLU A 49 -34.24 -1.75 -4.25
N ALA A 50 -35.11 -2.74 -4.09
CA ALA A 50 -35.74 -3.08 -2.82
C ALA A 50 -34.70 -3.57 -1.79
N LEU A 51 -33.77 -4.45 -2.19
CA LEU A 51 -32.68 -4.91 -1.31
C LEU A 51 -31.78 -3.74 -0.92
N PHE A 52 -31.41 -2.89 -1.88
CA PHE A 52 -30.64 -1.69 -1.63
C PHE A 52 -31.37 -0.71 -0.68
N GLY A 53 -32.68 -0.56 -0.84
CA GLY A 53 -33.52 0.23 0.07
C GLY A 53 -33.53 -0.32 1.51
N LEU A 54 -33.52 -1.64 1.69
CA LEU A 54 -33.37 -2.28 3.00
C LEU A 54 -32.00 -2.00 3.62
N LEU A 55 -30.93 -2.11 2.84
CA LEU A 55 -29.58 -1.74 3.27
C LEU A 55 -29.52 -0.29 3.79
N LEU A 56 -30.08 0.66 3.04
CA LEU A 56 -30.08 2.07 3.45
C LEU A 56 -30.89 2.32 4.73
N ARG A 57 -31.91 1.50 5.02
CA ARG A 57 -32.63 1.55 6.30
C ARG A 57 -31.76 1.04 7.45
N GLU A 58 -31.08 -0.08 7.26
CA GLU A 58 -30.13 -0.64 8.23
C GLU A 58 -28.93 0.27 8.48
N ALA A 59 -28.51 1.04 7.47
CA ALA A 59 -27.41 2.01 7.54
C ALA A 59 -27.65 3.14 8.55
N LYS A 60 -28.89 3.35 9.04
CA LYS A 60 -29.19 4.24 10.17
C LYS A 60 -28.54 3.78 11.48
N ALA A 61 -28.20 2.49 11.59
CA ALA A 61 -27.47 1.89 12.71
C ALA A 61 -26.16 1.24 12.20
N PRO A 62 -25.15 2.04 11.81
CA PRO A 62 -24.02 1.57 11.01
C PRO A 62 -23.18 0.48 11.69
N VAL A 63 -22.95 0.58 13.00
CA VAL A 63 -22.24 -0.46 13.77
C VAL A 63 -22.96 -1.81 13.73
N ARG A 64 -24.29 -1.81 13.84
CA ARG A 64 -25.11 -3.03 13.74
C ARG A 64 -25.05 -3.61 12.33
N LEU A 65 -25.13 -2.75 11.32
CA LEU A 65 -25.03 -3.15 9.92
C LEU A 65 -23.67 -3.79 9.62
N LEU A 66 -22.56 -3.18 10.07
CA LEU A 66 -21.21 -3.71 9.91
C LEU A 66 -21.07 -5.11 10.53
N GLY A 67 -21.56 -5.31 11.77
CA GLY A 67 -21.58 -6.63 12.41
C GLY A 67 -22.42 -7.66 11.65
N ARG A 68 -23.58 -7.26 11.11
CA ARG A 68 -24.42 -8.15 10.28
C ARG A 68 -23.75 -8.52 8.96
N ILE A 69 -23.03 -7.59 8.33
CA ILE A 69 -22.25 -7.87 7.11
C ILE A 69 -21.17 -8.90 7.40
N LEU A 70 -20.44 -8.81 8.51
CA LEU A 70 -19.47 -9.85 8.89
C LEU A 70 -20.16 -11.21 9.10
N GLY A 71 -21.36 -11.24 9.70
CA GLY A 71 -22.16 -12.47 9.86
C GLY A 71 -22.78 -13.02 8.57
N LEU A 72 -22.83 -12.22 7.51
CA LEU A 72 -23.29 -12.64 6.18
C LEU A 72 -22.24 -13.51 5.49
N VAL A 73 -20.96 -13.13 5.59
CA VAL A 73 -19.86 -13.75 4.84
C VAL A 73 -19.78 -15.28 5.03
N PRO A 74 -19.81 -15.83 6.26
CA PRO A 74 -19.77 -17.28 6.46
C PRO A 74 -20.92 -18.04 5.83
N LYS A 75 -22.08 -17.40 5.62
CA LYS A 75 -23.26 -18.01 4.98
C LYS A 75 -23.19 -18.00 3.45
N LEU A 76 -22.29 -17.19 2.90
CA LEU A 76 -21.98 -17.19 1.47
C LEU A 76 -20.96 -18.26 1.09
N HIS A 77 -20.19 -18.78 2.06
CA HIS A 77 -19.42 -20.00 1.87
C HIS A 77 -20.39 -21.18 1.71
N GLY A 78 -20.43 -21.78 0.52
CA GLY A 78 -21.34 -22.88 0.21
C GLY A 78 -21.23 -24.01 1.24
N ALA A 79 -22.37 -24.54 1.67
CA ALA A 79 -22.42 -25.69 2.55
C ALA A 79 -21.73 -26.90 1.88
N GLY A 80 -20.60 -27.35 2.42
CA GLY A 80 -19.93 -28.59 1.99
C GLY A 80 -18.71 -28.43 1.08
N GLN A 81 -18.19 -27.23 0.83
CA GLN A 81 -16.93 -27.07 0.07
C GLN A 81 -15.70 -27.20 0.99
N ALA A 82 -14.71 -28.00 0.56
CA ALA A 82 -13.45 -28.21 1.28
C ALA A 82 -12.58 -26.94 1.34
N ALA A 83 -12.73 -26.03 0.37
CA ALA A 83 -12.13 -24.70 0.37
C ALA A 83 -13.23 -23.65 0.52
N ARG A 84 -13.15 -22.82 1.56
CA ARG A 84 -14.06 -21.68 1.79
C ARG A 84 -13.70 -20.53 0.85
N VAL A 85 -13.96 -20.66 -0.45
CA VAL A 85 -13.64 -19.60 -1.42
C VAL A 85 -14.93 -18.93 -1.86
N ILE A 86 -14.99 -17.60 -1.71
CA ILE A 86 -16.13 -16.80 -2.16
C ILE A 86 -15.86 -16.36 -3.61
N PRO A 87 -16.81 -16.55 -4.54
CA PRO A 87 -16.71 -16.02 -5.90
C PRO A 87 -16.48 -14.51 -5.94
N ASP A 88 -15.70 -14.03 -6.91
CA ASP A 88 -15.29 -12.62 -7.06
C ASP A 88 -16.47 -11.65 -7.06
N ALA A 89 -17.53 -11.98 -7.79
CA ALA A 89 -18.75 -11.16 -7.84
C ALA A 89 -19.37 -10.95 -6.43
N LEU A 90 -19.40 -12.01 -5.61
CA LEU A 90 -19.88 -11.93 -4.22
C LEU A 90 -18.89 -11.19 -3.33
N ARG A 91 -17.56 -11.38 -3.51
CA ARG A 91 -16.54 -10.63 -2.78
C ARG A 91 -16.69 -9.13 -3.00
N GLU A 92 -16.84 -8.69 -4.25
CA GLU A 92 -17.02 -7.29 -4.60
C GLU A 92 -18.33 -6.70 -4.04
N VAL A 93 -19.42 -7.46 -4.03
CA VAL A 93 -20.68 -7.03 -3.40
C VAL A 93 -20.52 -6.89 -1.89
N VAL A 94 -19.90 -7.85 -1.21
CA VAL A 94 -19.67 -7.81 0.24
C VAL A 94 -18.75 -6.65 0.64
N VAL A 95 -17.68 -6.41 -0.12
CA VAL A 95 -16.81 -5.24 0.08
C VAL A 95 -17.62 -3.95 -0.11
N GLY A 96 -18.46 -3.87 -1.15
CA GLY A 96 -19.34 -2.72 -1.39
C GLY A 96 -20.33 -2.47 -0.24
N LEU A 97 -20.96 -3.53 0.28
CA LEU A 97 -21.84 -3.46 1.45
C LEU A 97 -21.10 -2.88 2.67
N CYS A 98 -19.88 -3.38 2.92
CA CYS A 98 -19.04 -2.89 4.02
C CYS A 98 -18.68 -1.42 3.84
N LEU A 99 -18.30 -1.02 2.62
CA LEU A 99 -17.94 0.38 2.32
C LEU A 99 -19.11 1.35 2.53
N VAL A 100 -20.34 0.99 2.12
CA VAL A 100 -21.54 1.81 2.37
C VAL A 100 -21.87 1.89 3.87
N ALA A 101 -21.68 0.80 4.60
CA ALA A 101 -21.85 0.78 6.05
C ALA A 101 -20.78 1.64 6.77
N CYS A 102 -19.52 1.57 6.31
CA CYS A 102 -18.43 2.42 6.76
C CYS A 102 -18.69 3.89 6.45
N GLU A 103 -19.19 4.23 5.25
CA GLU A 103 -19.61 5.59 4.91
C GLU A 103 -20.63 6.12 5.91
N SER A 104 -21.65 5.32 6.21
CA SER A 104 -22.69 5.68 7.17
C SER A 104 -22.12 5.86 8.58
N HIS A 105 -21.15 5.03 8.98
CA HIS A 105 -20.43 5.16 10.25
C HIS A 105 -19.60 6.44 10.33
N VAL A 106 -18.83 6.75 9.28
CA VAL A 106 -18.03 7.97 9.18
C VAL A 106 -18.93 9.19 9.29
N LEU A 107 -20.04 9.24 8.54
CA LEU A 107 -21.00 10.34 8.60
C LEU A 107 -21.66 10.47 9.97
N ALA A 108 -21.98 9.36 10.64
CA ALA A 108 -22.57 9.38 11.98
C ALA A 108 -21.60 9.95 13.03
N LYS A 109 -20.36 9.45 13.08
CA LYS A 109 -19.32 9.95 13.98
C LYS A 109 -18.92 11.37 13.65
N ALA A 110 -18.80 11.71 12.37
CA ALA A 110 -18.54 13.07 11.91
C ALA A 110 -19.55 14.07 12.44
N ARG A 111 -20.85 13.76 12.33
CA ARG A 111 -21.92 14.62 12.86
C ARG A 111 -21.86 14.73 14.39
N LYS A 112 -21.61 13.62 15.08
CA LYS A 112 -21.55 13.57 16.54
C LYS A 112 -20.38 14.37 17.12
N HIS A 113 -19.19 14.22 16.54
CA HIS A 113 -17.94 14.80 17.05
C HIS A 113 -17.49 16.06 16.29
N LYS A 114 -18.23 16.48 15.25
CA LYS A 114 -17.94 17.65 14.40
C LYS A 114 -16.55 17.63 13.74
N VAL A 115 -16.04 16.44 13.43
CA VAL A 115 -14.71 16.26 12.80
C VAL A 115 -14.72 16.48 11.28
N ILE A 116 -15.86 16.21 10.63
CA ILE A 116 -16.11 16.42 9.19
C ILE A 116 -17.40 17.25 9.06
N GLY A 117 -17.42 18.29 8.22
CA GLY A 117 -18.60 19.15 8.07
C GLY A 117 -18.61 20.03 6.81
N ARG A 118 -19.80 20.53 6.42
CA ARG A 118 -20.04 21.36 5.23
C ARG A 118 -19.20 22.64 5.15
N ALA A 119 -18.76 23.17 6.29
CA ALA A 119 -17.94 24.38 6.38
C ALA A 119 -16.43 24.11 6.28
N VAL A 120 -15.99 22.83 6.32
CA VAL A 120 -14.57 22.49 6.25
C VAL A 120 -14.21 22.23 4.78
N PRO A 121 -13.33 23.03 4.17
CA PRO A 121 -13.00 22.90 2.76
C PRO A 121 -12.45 21.51 2.45
N VAL A 122 -12.96 20.88 1.39
CA VAL A 122 -12.42 19.63 0.83
C VAL A 122 -10.96 19.82 0.37
N GLU A 123 -10.57 21.06 0.06
CA GLU A 123 -9.24 21.44 -0.42
C GLU A 123 -8.15 21.35 0.68
N GLY A 124 -8.53 21.11 1.94
CA GLY A 124 -7.62 21.03 3.10
C GLY A 124 -8.04 19.96 4.12
N MET A 125 -8.39 18.76 3.64
CA MET A 125 -8.78 17.64 4.51
C MET A 125 -7.63 17.25 5.44
N LEU A 126 -7.79 17.51 6.74
CA LEU A 126 -6.89 17.05 7.79
C LEU A 126 -7.54 15.85 8.49
N ILE A 127 -6.95 14.67 8.35
CA ILE A 127 -7.51 13.41 8.85
C ILE A 127 -6.57 12.83 9.90
N ASP A 128 -7.02 12.77 11.15
CA ASP A 128 -6.25 12.16 12.25
C ASP A 128 -6.36 10.63 12.20
N ALA A 129 -5.62 10.05 11.26
CA ALA A 129 -5.48 8.62 11.07
C ALA A 129 -4.02 8.34 10.69
N THR A 130 -3.40 7.37 11.35
CA THR A 130 -2.04 6.91 11.08
C THR A 130 -1.97 5.85 9.98
N LYS A 131 -3.10 5.22 9.65
CA LYS A 131 -3.19 4.14 8.66
C LYS A 131 -3.73 4.67 7.31
N PRO A 132 -3.00 4.50 6.20
CA PRO A 132 -3.40 5.04 4.89
C PRO A 132 -4.79 4.57 4.43
N LEU A 133 -5.14 3.31 4.64
CA LEU A 133 -6.45 2.76 4.25
C LEU A 133 -7.61 3.46 4.95
N ALA A 134 -7.48 3.67 6.27
CA ALA A 134 -8.50 4.38 7.05
C ALA A 134 -8.60 5.85 6.63
N ALA A 135 -7.44 6.52 6.43
CA ALA A 135 -7.40 7.89 5.96
C ALA A 135 -8.06 8.06 4.58
N ALA A 136 -7.76 7.16 3.64
CA ALA A 136 -8.34 7.14 2.30
C ALA A 136 -9.86 6.96 2.31
N LEU A 137 -10.38 6.04 3.13
CA LEU A 137 -11.82 5.82 3.27
C LEU A 137 -12.53 7.05 3.88
N ILE A 138 -11.93 7.67 4.90
CA ILE A 138 -12.47 8.90 5.48
C ILE A 138 -12.45 10.06 4.46
N ALA A 139 -11.35 10.19 3.71
CA ALA A 139 -11.20 11.19 2.65
C ALA A 139 -12.23 11.00 1.53
N ALA A 140 -12.49 9.75 1.13
CA ALA A 140 -13.49 9.42 0.13
C ALA A 140 -14.89 9.84 0.55
N VAL A 141 -15.26 9.61 1.81
CA VAL A 141 -16.56 10.02 2.38
C VAL A 141 -16.65 11.55 2.49
N TRP A 142 -15.58 12.22 2.92
CA TRP A 142 -15.56 13.67 3.07
C TRP A 142 -15.63 14.37 1.70
N SER A 143 -14.82 13.95 0.75
CA SER A 143 -14.71 14.57 -0.57
C SER A 143 -15.80 14.14 -1.57
N GLY A 144 -16.46 13.00 -1.31
CA GLY A 144 -17.41 12.40 -2.24
C GLY A 144 -16.76 11.78 -3.49
N LYS A 145 -15.46 11.49 -3.45
CA LYS A 145 -14.68 10.96 -4.58
C LYS A 145 -14.69 9.45 -4.72
N GLY A 146 -15.30 8.75 -3.78
CA GLY A 146 -15.27 7.29 -3.74
C GLY A 146 -13.89 6.75 -3.36
N VAL A 147 -13.83 5.45 -3.10
CA VAL A 147 -12.58 4.73 -2.85
C VAL A 147 -12.66 3.37 -3.52
N ARG A 148 -11.58 2.99 -4.19
CA ARG A 148 -11.40 1.63 -4.72
C ARG A 148 -10.41 0.92 -3.82
N ILE A 149 -10.85 -0.17 -3.20
CA ILE A 149 -10.00 -0.98 -2.32
C ILE A 149 -9.67 -2.28 -3.04
N ARG A 150 -8.40 -2.66 -3.03
CA ARG A 150 -7.93 -3.97 -3.48
C ARG A 150 -7.27 -4.70 -2.32
N PHE A 151 -7.50 -6.00 -2.24
CA PHE A 151 -6.74 -6.88 -1.36
C PHE A 151 -5.53 -7.43 -2.13
N ASP A 152 -4.34 -7.19 -1.61
CA ASP A 152 -3.10 -7.75 -2.12
C ASP A 152 -2.87 -9.10 -1.43
N GLU A 153 -2.91 -10.19 -2.21
CA GLU A 153 -2.73 -11.54 -1.70
C GLU A 153 -1.31 -11.81 -1.18
N ALA A 154 -0.29 -11.20 -1.81
CA ALA A 154 1.10 -11.37 -1.42
C ALA A 154 1.39 -10.68 -0.09
N THR A 155 0.87 -9.46 0.10
CA THR A 155 1.05 -8.71 1.37
C THR A 155 -0.05 -8.96 2.39
N ARG A 156 -1.11 -9.69 2.01
CA ARG A 156 -2.34 -9.92 2.78
C ARG A 156 -2.92 -8.62 3.36
N ARG A 157 -2.97 -7.56 2.55
CA ARG A 157 -3.43 -6.25 2.99
C ARG A 157 -4.32 -5.59 1.98
N ALA A 158 -5.34 -4.92 2.48
CA ALA A 158 -6.15 -4.04 1.69
C ALA A 158 -5.48 -2.68 1.48
N ARG A 159 -5.60 -2.14 0.26
CA ARG A 159 -5.05 -0.84 -0.13
C ARG A 159 -6.06 -0.06 -0.96
N ALA A 160 -6.11 1.25 -0.74
CA ALA A 160 -6.86 2.16 -1.60
C ALA A 160 -6.03 2.46 -2.85
N VAL A 161 -6.49 1.99 -4.01
CA VAL A 161 -5.71 2.05 -5.27
C VAL A 161 -5.94 3.33 -6.07
N ASN A 162 -6.98 4.10 -5.74
CA ASN A 162 -7.20 5.44 -6.31
C ASN A 162 -6.55 6.56 -5.49
N VAL A 163 -5.76 6.23 -4.47
CA VAL A 163 -4.92 7.19 -3.76
C VAL A 163 -3.51 7.10 -4.32
N MET A 164 -3.04 8.21 -4.88
CA MET A 164 -1.71 8.33 -5.46
C MET A 164 -0.65 7.98 -4.41
N PRO A 165 0.27 7.04 -4.71
CA PRO A 165 1.39 6.74 -3.83
C PRO A 165 2.22 8.00 -3.57
N GLN A 166 2.69 8.17 -2.33
CA GLN A 166 3.56 9.30 -2.00
C GLN A 166 4.99 8.99 -2.47
N HIS A 167 5.41 9.66 -3.54
CA HIS A 167 6.76 9.58 -4.09
C HIS A 167 7.43 10.95 -4.12
N ALA A 168 8.76 10.95 -4.15
CA ALA A 168 9.54 12.15 -4.46
C ALA A 168 9.12 12.71 -5.83
N ALA A 169 9.10 14.04 -5.93
CA ALA A 169 8.74 14.73 -7.17
C ALA A 169 9.59 14.20 -8.36
N PRO A 170 9.00 13.97 -9.54
CA PRO A 170 9.65 13.34 -10.70
C PRO A 170 10.64 14.28 -11.43
N LEU A 171 11.45 15.02 -10.67
CA LEU A 171 12.44 15.96 -11.19
C LEU A 171 13.49 15.27 -12.07
N GLU A 172 13.87 14.04 -11.71
CA GLU A 172 14.83 13.22 -12.46
C GLU A 172 14.34 12.82 -13.86
N TYR A 173 13.02 12.89 -14.09
CA TYR A 173 12.40 12.64 -15.38
C TYR A 173 12.10 13.94 -16.14
N GLY A 174 12.76 15.06 -15.81
CA GLY A 174 12.66 16.31 -16.57
C GLY A 174 11.40 17.15 -16.31
N PHE A 175 10.63 16.84 -15.26
CA PHE A 175 9.51 17.70 -14.82
C PHE A 175 10.01 18.66 -13.74
N LEU A 176 10.19 19.94 -14.06
CA LEU A 176 10.94 20.87 -13.20
C LEU A 176 10.06 21.73 -12.27
N GLY A 177 8.76 21.89 -12.60
CA GLY A 177 7.82 22.69 -11.82
C GLY A 177 6.91 21.86 -10.91
N ALA A 178 6.48 22.44 -9.78
CA ALA A 178 5.56 21.79 -8.83
C ALA A 178 4.24 21.35 -9.51
N GLU A 179 3.61 22.23 -10.29
CA GLU A 179 2.41 21.89 -11.06
C GLU A 179 2.69 20.79 -12.11
N GLN A 180 3.84 20.88 -12.79
CA GLN A 180 4.25 19.91 -13.81
C GLN A 180 4.46 18.51 -13.20
N CYS A 181 5.08 18.45 -12.03
CA CYS A 181 5.29 17.21 -11.28
C CYS A 181 3.97 16.53 -10.92
N VAL A 182 3.00 17.28 -10.37
CA VAL A 182 1.71 16.71 -9.98
C VAL A 182 0.92 16.22 -11.21
N LYS A 183 0.93 16.97 -12.32
CA LYS A 183 0.33 16.53 -13.58
C LYS A 183 0.99 15.27 -14.13
N ALA A 184 2.31 15.16 -14.03
CA ALA A 184 3.05 13.99 -14.50
C ALA A 184 2.65 12.72 -13.75
N GLU A 185 2.51 12.81 -12.42
CA GLU A 185 2.02 11.68 -11.61
C GLU A 185 0.60 11.27 -11.99
N LEU A 186 -0.31 12.25 -12.11
CA LEU A 186 -1.69 11.99 -12.52
C LEU A 186 -1.76 11.37 -13.92
N GLN A 187 -1.01 11.92 -14.88
CA GLN A 187 -0.96 11.38 -16.24
C GLN A 187 -0.34 9.99 -16.28
N ALA A 188 0.68 9.73 -15.46
CA ALA A 188 1.31 8.41 -15.35
C ALA A 188 0.29 7.37 -14.85
N MET A 189 -0.53 7.73 -13.85
CA MET A 189 -1.59 6.87 -13.34
C MET A 189 -2.71 6.63 -14.38
N VAL A 190 -3.15 7.69 -15.08
CA VAL A 190 -4.13 7.57 -16.16
C VAL A 190 -3.61 6.64 -17.26
N ASN A 191 -2.36 6.83 -17.70
CA ASN A 191 -1.74 5.97 -18.71
C ASN A 191 -1.61 4.52 -18.23
N ALA A 192 -1.27 4.30 -16.96
CA ALA A 192 -1.21 2.97 -16.38
C ALA A 192 -2.58 2.29 -16.37
N ALA A 193 -3.64 3.00 -16.01
CA ALA A 193 -5.00 2.47 -15.95
C ALA A 193 -5.56 2.12 -17.34
N ILE A 194 -5.17 2.88 -18.37
CA ILE A 194 -5.52 2.55 -19.76
C ILE A 194 -4.86 1.24 -20.21
N GLN A 195 -3.60 1.02 -19.83
CA GLN A 195 -2.87 -0.20 -20.19
C GLN A 195 -3.33 -1.42 -19.39
N ASP A 196 -3.58 -1.24 -18.10
CA ASP A 196 -4.10 -2.25 -17.19
C ASP A 196 -5.21 -1.67 -16.31
N PRO A 197 -6.50 -1.86 -16.68
CA PRO A 197 -7.65 -1.41 -15.88
C PRO A 197 -7.74 -2.09 -14.50
N THR A 198 -7.02 -3.21 -14.32
CA THR A 198 -6.92 -3.87 -13.03
C THR A 198 -5.83 -3.24 -12.16
N LEU A 199 -4.98 -2.36 -12.69
CA LEU A 199 -3.89 -1.66 -11.99
C LEU A 199 -3.11 -2.57 -11.05
N VAL A 200 -2.89 -3.85 -11.44
CA VAL A 200 -2.23 -4.83 -10.56
C VAL A 200 -0.77 -4.41 -10.33
N SER A 201 -0.14 -3.81 -11.33
CA SER A 201 1.18 -3.20 -11.24
C SER A 201 1.17 -1.76 -11.74
N PHE A 202 1.81 -0.85 -11.01
CA PHE A 202 2.07 0.52 -11.45
C PHE A 202 3.57 0.77 -11.59
N ASP A 203 4.08 0.64 -12.82
CA ASP A 203 5.47 0.97 -13.15
C ASP A 203 5.62 2.48 -13.38
N ARG A 204 5.74 3.21 -12.26
CA ARG A 204 5.87 4.67 -12.28
C ARG A 204 7.04 5.17 -13.16
N PRO A 205 8.28 4.66 -13.02
CA PRO A 205 9.40 5.12 -13.86
C PRO A 205 9.13 4.95 -15.35
N ALA A 206 8.60 3.79 -15.77
CA ALA A 206 8.26 3.56 -17.18
C ALA A 206 7.23 4.57 -17.69
N ARG A 207 6.15 4.80 -16.92
CA ARG A 207 5.09 5.75 -17.30
C ARG A 207 5.58 7.19 -17.38
N LEU A 208 6.42 7.63 -16.44
CA LEU A 208 6.99 8.98 -16.46
C LEU A 208 7.93 9.19 -17.65
N LYS A 209 8.75 8.19 -17.98
CA LYS A 209 9.64 8.22 -19.14
C LYS A 209 8.85 8.26 -20.44
N GLU A 210 7.80 7.45 -20.58
CA GLU A 210 6.92 7.44 -21.75
C GLU A 210 6.26 8.80 -22.01
N ILE A 211 5.89 9.54 -20.95
CA ILE A 211 5.34 10.89 -21.09
C ILE A 211 6.38 11.84 -21.72
N GLN A 212 7.63 11.79 -21.26
CA GLN A 212 8.70 12.61 -21.83
C GLN A 212 9.05 12.22 -23.26
N ASP A 213 9.16 10.91 -23.54
CA ASP A 213 9.50 10.39 -24.87
C ASP A 213 8.45 10.79 -25.93
N ARG A 214 7.21 11.05 -25.51
CA ARG A 214 6.10 11.54 -26.35
C ARG A 214 6.03 13.07 -26.50
N GLY A 215 7.00 13.80 -25.97
CA GLY A 215 7.06 15.27 -26.06
C GLY A 215 6.55 16.01 -24.82
N GLY A 216 6.36 15.33 -23.69
CA GLY A 216 6.01 15.92 -22.40
C GLY A 216 4.54 15.78 -22.03
N LEU A 217 4.07 16.65 -21.13
CA LEU A 217 2.70 16.59 -20.62
C LEU A 217 1.68 16.98 -21.70
N PRO A 218 0.51 16.31 -21.72
CA PRO A 218 -0.59 16.76 -22.56
C PRO A 218 -1.22 18.05 -22.03
N SER A 219 -2.16 18.61 -22.79
CA SER A 219 -2.94 19.76 -22.36
C SER A 219 -3.81 19.43 -21.14
N ASP A 220 -4.26 20.48 -20.45
CA ASP A 220 -5.11 20.32 -19.27
C ASP A 220 -6.46 19.69 -19.61
N GLU A 221 -7.00 19.95 -20.80
CA GLU A 221 -8.25 19.34 -21.30
C GLU A 221 -8.07 17.83 -21.49
N VAL A 222 -6.96 17.39 -22.06
CA VAL A 222 -6.67 15.97 -22.28
C VAL A 222 -6.43 15.25 -20.95
N LEU A 223 -5.71 15.87 -20.01
CA LEU A 223 -5.54 15.30 -18.67
C LEU A 223 -6.87 15.22 -17.92
N GLN A 224 -7.72 16.25 -18.03
CA GLN A 224 -9.05 16.25 -17.43
C GLN A 224 -9.90 15.09 -17.96
N GLU A 225 -9.98 14.92 -19.29
CA GLU A 225 -10.72 13.83 -19.92
C GLU A 225 -10.20 12.46 -19.48
N GLY A 226 -8.87 12.30 -19.41
CA GLY A 226 -8.25 11.06 -18.93
C GLY A 226 -8.58 10.74 -17.46
N LEU A 227 -8.70 11.77 -16.61
CA LEU A 227 -9.12 11.60 -15.21
C LEU A 227 -10.62 11.29 -15.09
N ASP A 228 -11.46 11.88 -15.95
CA ASP A 228 -12.89 11.62 -16.01
C ASP A 228 -13.15 10.18 -16.47
N GLN A 229 -12.48 9.73 -17.53
CA GLN A 229 -12.52 8.35 -18.00
C GLN A 229 -12.02 7.37 -16.91
N TYR A 230 -10.91 7.69 -16.23
CA TYR A 230 -10.44 6.90 -15.10
C TYR A 230 -11.53 6.76 -14.04
N GLU A 231 -12.20 7.86 -13.67
CA GLU A 231 -13.23 7.87 -12.64
C GLU A 231 -14.45 7.02 -13.03
N ASP A 232 -14.87 7.08 -14.29
CA ASP A 232 -15.99 6.28 -14.81
C ASP A 232 -15.67 4.78 -14.80
N ASP A 233 -14.49 4.40 -15.29
CA ASP A 233 -14.04 2.99 -15.37
C ASP A 233 -13.80 2.38 -13.98
N HIS A 234 -13.30 3.18 -13.04
CA HIS A 234 -12.85 2.68 -11.73
C HIS A 234 -13.84 2.98 -10.61
N GLY A 235 -14.85 3.82 -10.87
CA GLY A 235 -15.86 4.25 -9.91
C GLY A 235 -15.36 5.14 -8.78
N ALA A 236 -14.15 5.69 -8.91
CA ALA A 236 -13.55 6.57 -7.93
C ALA A 236 -12.56 7.53 -8.59
N ARG A 237 -12.58 8.80 -8.17
CA ARG A 237 -11.61 9.82 -8.61
C ARG A 237 -10.25 9.58 -7.95
N LEU A 238 -9.18 9.90 -8.67
CA LEU A 238 -7.85 9.95 -8.07
C LEU A 238 -7.78 11.01 -6.97
N MET A 239 -7.04 10.69 -5.91
CA MET A 239 -6.77 11.58 -4.77
C MET A 239 -5.29 11.49 -4.37
N PHE A 240 -4.77 12.53 -3.73
CA PHE A 240 -3.47 12.48 -3.05
C PHE A 240 -3.66 12.35 -1.53
N GLY A 241 -2.92 11.42 -0.92
CA GLY A 241 -2.83 11.29 0.53
C GLY A 241 -1.41 11.54 0.99
N LEU A 242 -1.16 12.56 1.82
CA LEU A 242 0.20 12.94 2.25
C LEU A 242 0.37 12.75 3.76
N ALA A 243 1.41 12.02 4.17
CA ALA A 243 1.67 11.64 5.56
C ALA A 243 2.76 12.48 6.26
N ALA A 244 3.36 13.44 5.56
CA ALA A 244 4.55 14.22 5.96
C ALA A 244 5.85 13.39 6.08
N GLN A 245 5.99 12.33 5.27
CA GLN A 245 7.23 11.56 5.19
C GLN A 245 8.29 12.21 4.30
N GLU A 246 7.87 12.77 3.15
CA GLU A 246 8.75 13.44 2.20
C GLU A 246 8.13 14.76 1.72
N PRO A 247 8.96 15.78 1.39
CA PRO A 247 8.47 17.00 0.75
C PRO A 247 7.73 16.66 -0.53
N HIS A 248 6.54 17.21 -0.68
CA HIS A 248 5.69 16.96 -1.84
C HIS A 248 5.23 18.29 -2.45
N PRO A 249 5.12 18.42 -3.78
CA PRO A 249 4.63 19.64 -4.42
C PRO A 249 3.29 20.14 -3.86
N LEU A 250 2.41 19.21 -3.46
CA LEU A 250 1.12 19.51 -2.85
C LEU A 250 1.17 19.85 -1.35
N ASP A 251 2.34 20.03 -0.75
CA ASP A 251 2.44 20.70 0.55
C ASP A 251 1.94 22.15 0.45
N ASP A 252 2.10 22.79 -0.72
CA ASP A 252 1.53 24.11 -1.03
C ASP A 252 -0.01 24.09 -1.04
N PRO A 253 -0.69 24.81 -0.12
CA PRO A 253 -2.14 24.93 -0.11
C PRO A 253 -2.74 25.59 -1.37
N ALA A 254 -2.01 26.50 -2.02
CA ALA A 254 -2.50 27.15 -3.25
C ALA A 254 -2.57 26.14 -4.40
N LEU A 255 -1.52 25.34 -4.58
CA LEU A 255 -1.49 24.28 -5.59
C LEU A 255 -2.58 23.22 -5.34
N ARG A 256 -2.76 22.78 -4.09
CA ARG A 256 -3.86 21.85 -3.72
C ARG A 256 -5.23 22.37 -4.13
N ARG A 257 -5.52 23.65 -3.84
CA ARG A 257 -6.78 24.30 -4.23
C ARG A 257 -6.94 24.36 -5.74
N ALA A 258 -5.86 24.66 -6.47
CA ALA A 258 -5.89 24.72 -7.93
C ALA A 258 -6.25 23.35 -8.53
N PHE A 259 -5.61 22.27 -8.09
CA PHE A 259 -5.91 20.91 -8.58
C PHE A 259 -7.30 20.43 -8.17
N ALA A 260 -7.74 20.71 -6.95
CA ALA A 260 -9.09 20.36 -6.50
C ALA A 260 -10.17 21.07 -7.31
N ARG A 261 -9.94 22.31 -7.76
CA ARG A 261 -10.91 23.06 -8.57
C ARG A 261 -10.85 22.72 -10.05
N ARG A 262 -9.64 22.57 -10.59
CA ARG A 262 -9.42 22.42 -12.03
C ARG A 262 -9.57 20.98 -12.48
N PHE A 263 -9.07 20.05 -11.69
CA PHE A 263 -9.03 18.62 -12.01
C PHE A 263 -9.94 17.77 -11.13
N ASP A 264 -10.66 18.38 -10.20
CA ASP A 264 -11.50 17.67 -9.24
C ASP A 264 -10.74 16.60 -8.42
N VAL A 265 -9.41 16.72 -8.32
CA VAL A 265 -8.51 15.83 -7.59
C VAL A 265 -8.32 16.35 -6.18
N ALA A 266 -8.83 15.60 -5.20
CA ALA A 266 -8.74 15.98 -3.80
C ALA A 266 -7.38 15.62 -3.20
N THR A 267 -6.91 16.42 -2.24
CA THR A 267 -5.72 16.11 -1.44
C THR A 267 -6.11 16.07 0.03
N PHE A 268 -5.74 15.00 0.73
CA PHE A 268 -5.86 14.90 2.19
C PHE A 268 -4.50 14.74 2.84
N LEU A 269 -4.35 15.38 3.99
CA LEU A 269 -3.22 15.17 4.88
C LEU A 269 -3.65 14.18 5.97
N TYR A 270 -2.75 13.27 6.34
CA TYR A 270 -2.99 12.31 7.40
C TYR A 270 -1.73 12.10 8.23
N ASP A 271 -1.85 11.28 9.29
CA ASP A 271 -0.76 11.02 10.24
C ASP A 271 -0.11 12.33 10.72
N ARG A 272 1.22 12.43 10.68
CA ARG A 272 1.95 13.60 11.16
C ARG A 272 1.63 14.87 10.37
N ALA A 273 1.34 14.76 9.07
CA ALA A 273 0.94 15.92 8.26
C ALA A 273 -0.35 16.56 8.78
N ALA A 274 -1.31 15.73 9.17
CA ALA A 274 -2.56 16.22 9.76
C ALA A 274 -2.36 16.69 11.19
N SER A 275 -1.71 15.88 12.04
CA SER A 275 -1.53 16.20 13.45
C SER A 275 -0.75 17.50 13.68
N ALA A 276 0.19 17.84 12.80
CA ALA A 276 0.94 19.10 12.86
C ALA A 276 0.08 20.35 12.61
N LEU A 277 -1.06 20.21 11.91
CA LEU A 277 -1.93 21.30 11.49
C LEU A 277 -3.27 21.32 12.24
N LEU A 278 -3.56 20.29 13.04
CA LEU A 278 -4.81 20.18 13.79
C LEU A 278 -4.75 20.98 15.08
N GLU A 279 -5.71 21.89 15.24
CA GLU A 279 -5.94 22.57 16.52
C GLU A 279 -6.25 21.57 17.65
N PRO A 280 -5.79 21.83 18.89
CA PRO A 280 -5.94 20.89 20.01
C PRO A 280 -7.38 20.40 20.23
N GLN A 281 -8.36 21.29 20.09
CA GLN A 281 -9.78 20.94 20.23
C GLN A 281 -10.25 19.97 19.13
N ARG A 282 -9.79 20.16 17.88
CA ARG A 282 -10.12 19.26 16.78
C ARG A 282 -9.41 17.91 16.93
N ALA A 283 -8.15 17.91 17.37
CA ALA A 283 -7.42 16.68 17.66
C ALA A 283 -8.11 15.85 18.76
N ALA A 284 -8.62 16.48 19.83
CA ALA A 284 -9.41 15.80 20.84
C ALA A 284 -10.69 15.18 20.25
N ALA A 285 -11.43 15.92 19.43
CA ALA A 285 -12.63 15.43 18.77
C ALA A 285 -12.37 14.23 17.85
N TRP A 286 -11.25 14.22 17.13
CA TRP A 286 -10.81 13.07 16.32
C TRP A 286 -10.52 11.83 17.17
N LYS A 287 -9.80 12.00 18.27
CA LYS A 287 -9.52 10.91 19.22
C LYS A 287 -10.80 10.32 19.79
N GLU A 288 -11.75 11.16 20.19
CA GLU A 288 -13.06 10.71 20.67
C GLU A 288 -13.89 10.00 19.59
N ALA A 289 -13.78 10.44 18.33
CA ALA A 289 -14.47 9.79 17.23
C ALA A 289 -13.96 8.37 16.98
N SER A 290 -12.66 8.11 17.25
CA SER A 290 -11.99 6.80 17.13
C SER A 290 -12.25 6.10 15.79
N LEU A 291 -12.37 6.89 14.72
CA LEU A 291 -12.81 6.42 13.40
C LEU A 291 -11.87 5.37 12.80
N GLN A 292 -10.55 5.58 12.88
CA GLN A 292 -9.58 4.64 12.32
C GLN A 292 -9.75 3.23 12.90
N ASN A 293 -9.80 3.10 14.23
CA ASN A 293 -9.86 1.80 14.89
C ASN A 293 -11.17 1.09 14.56
N ASP A 294 -12.29 1.82 14.58
CA ASP A 294 -13.60 1.28 14.20
C ASP A 294 -13.57 0.75 12.76
N LEU A 295 -13.08 1.55 11.81
CA LEU A 295 -13.07 1.17 10.39
C LEU A 295 -12.17 -0.04 10.10
N LEU A 296 -10.95 -0.05 10.65
CA LEU A 296 -10.02 -1.15 10.42
C LEU A 296 -10.49 -2.45 11.08
N HIS A 297 -11.13 -2.37 12.26
CA HIS A 297 -11.72 -3.56 12.89
C HIS A 297 -12.66 -4.30 11.94
N TYR A 298 -13.55 -3.58 11.25
CA TYR A 298 -14.50 -4.21 10.33
C TYR A 298 -13.88 -4.61 9.00
N LEU A 299 -13.00 -3.77 8.44
CA LEU A 299 -12.35 -4.08 7.16
C LEU A 299 -11.40 -5.28 7.29
N ASP A 300 -10.52 -5.30 8.28
CA ASP A 300 -9.54 -6.39 8.46
C ASP A 300 -10.26 -7.71 8.71
N ASN A 301 -11.28 -7.73 9.60
CA ASN A 301 -12.10 -8.91 9.84
C ASN A 301 -12.87 -9.35 8.59
N LEU A 302 -13.36 -8.41 7.78
CA LEU A 302 -14.00 -8.74 6.53
C LEU A 302 -13.01 -9.43 5.59
N PHE A 303 -11.83 -8.85 5.38
CA PHE A 303 -10.80 -9.39 4.50
C PHE A 303 -10.35 -10.78 4.94
N ASP A 304 -10.19 -11.02 6.25
CA ASP A 304 -9.89 -12.36 6.76
C ASP A 304 -11.00 -13.39 6.49
N LEU A 305 -12.27 -12.95 6.46
CA LEU A 305 -13.40 -13.83 6.14
C LEU A 305 -13.52 -14.13 4.65
N ILE A 306 -13.27 -13.15 3.78
CA ILE A 306 -13.41 -13.32 2.31
C ILE A 306 -12.13 -13.86 1.64
N TYR A 307 -10.98 -13.79 2.33
CA TYR A 307 -9.70 -14.41 1.94
C TYR A 307 -9.19 -15.32 3.09
N PRO A 308 -9.91 -16.42 3.41
CA PRO A 308 -9.52 -17.30 4.50
C PRO A 308 -8.21 -18.02 4.18
N GLN A 309 -7.43 -18.31 5.22
CA GLN A 309 -6.20 -19.08 5.10
C GLN A 309 -6.51 -20.44 4.47
N GLY A 310 -5.81 -20.81 3.40
CA GLY A 310 -5.82 -22.19 2.90
C GLY A 310 -5.35 -23.13 4.00
N GLY A 311 -6.07 -24.23 4.22
CA GLY A 311 -5.73 -25.22 5.24
C GLY A 311 -4.39 -25.90 4.95
N ASP A 312 -3.32 -25.38 5.55
CA ASP A 312 -2.20 -26.15 6.08
C ASP A 312 -1.83 -25.53 7.42
N ASP A 313 -2.58 -25.96 8.43
CA ASP A 313 -2.56 -25.45 9.81
C ASP A 313 -1.39 -26.09 10.57
N ARG A 314 -0.17 -25.76 10.13
CA ARG A 314 1.08 -25.99 10.89
C ARG A 314 2.01 -24.80 10.98
N ASP A 315 1.54 -23.58 10.70
CA ASP A 315 2.25 -22.37 11.10
C ASP A 315 1.31 -21.16 11.23
N SER A 316 0.46 -21.19 12.26
CA SER A 316 -0.25 -20.02 12.74
C SER A 316 0.69 -19.13 13.57
N HIS A 317 1.52 -18.33 12.90
CA HIS A 317 2.15 -17.13 13.48
C HIS A 317 1.98 -15.93 12.53
N PRO A 318 1.66 -14.73 13.06
CA PRO A 318 1.63 -13.52 12.25
C PRO A 318 3.06 -13.22 11.77
N ARG A 319 3.18 -12.92 10.47
CA ARG A 319 4.42 -12.66 9.70
C ARG A 319 5.10 -13.95 9.19
N ARG A 320 5.12 -14.15 7.87
CA ARG A 320 6.41 -14.54 7.28
C ARG A 320 7.33 -13.33 7.45
N GLU A 321 8.00 -13.27 8.59
CA GLU A 321 9.31 -12.62 8.63
C GLU A 321 10.16 -13.43 7.65
N MET A 322 10.38 -12.90 6.45
CA MET A 322 11.32 -13.52 5.52
C MET A 322 12.67 -13.54 6.22
N HIS A 323 13.08 -14.71 6.70
CA HIS A 323 14.35 -14.89 7.37
C HIS A 323 15.35 -15.47 6.38
N PHE A 324 16.40 -14.72 6.10
CA PHE A 324 17.42 -15.10 5.15
C PHE A 324 18.62 -15.73 5.85
N ARG A 325 19.29 -16.65 5.17
CA ARG A 325 20.61 -17.16 5.59
C ARG A 325 21.67 -16.07 5.39
N VAL A 326 21.59 -15.35 4.28
CA VAL A 326 22.53 -14.27 3.94
C VAL A 326 21.77 -13.10 3.32
N ALA A 327 22.09 -11.87 3.72
CA ALA A 327 21.60 -10.66 3.07
C ALA A 327 22.75 -9.84 2.48
N LEU A 328 22.66 -9.47 1.20
CA LEU A 328 23.73 -8.82 0.45
C LEU A 328 23.41 -7.34 0.19
N SER A 329 24.18 -6.45 0.81
CA SER A 329 24.07 -5.00 0.67
C SER A 329 25.19 -4.46 -0.22
N PHE A 330 24.85 -3.82 -1.34
CA PHE A 330 25.82 -3.36 -2.35
C PHE A 330 25.27 -2.20 -3.18
N ALA A 331 26.16 -1.44 -3.85
CA ALA A 331 25.75 -0.42 -4.82
C ALA A 331 25.57 -1.04 -6.22
N ASP A 332 24.66 -0.48 -7.03
CA ASP A 332 24.31 -1.06 -8.34
C ASP A 332 25.51 -1.34 -9.27
N GLU A 333 26.59 -0.57 -9.12
CA GLU A 333 27.84 -0.69 -9.88
C GLU A 333 28.53 -2.03 -9.66
N GLN A 334 28.30 -2.68 -8.51
CA GLN A 334 28.84 -4.00 -8.19
C GLN A 334 27.83 -5.13 -8.45
N CYS A 335 26.71 -4.84 -9.13
CA CYS A 335 25.63 -5.79 -9.36
C CYS A 335 26.06 -7.12 -9.98
N ALA A 336 26.81 -7.08 -11.08
CA ALA A 336 27.23 -8.31 -11.78
C ALA A 336 28.06 -9.23 -10.86
N TYR A 337 28.95 -8.64 -10.06
CA TYR A 337 29.80 -9.37 -9.12
C TYR A 337 28.98 -9.98 -7.97
N VAL A 338 28.06 -9.19 -7.39
CA VAL A 338 27.26 -9.64 -6.25
C VAL A 338 26.16 -10.62 -6.65
N GLU A 339 25.63 -10.50 -7.87
CA GLU A 339 24.68 -11.47 -8.43
C GLU A 339 25.31 -12.86 -8.58
N GLU A 340 26.55 -12.94 -9.08
CA GLU A 340 27.27 -14.20 -9.18
C GLU A 340 27.44 -14.88 -7.82
N ILE A 341 27.76 -14.10 -6.78
CA ILE A 341 27.81 -14.57 -5.40
C ILE A 341 26.43 -15.01 -4.91
N ALA A 342 25.38 -14.23 -5.19
CA ALA A 342 24.02 -14.55 -4.77
C ALA A 342 23.58 -15.91 -5.32
N ARG A 343 23.76 -16.13 -6.63
CA ARG A 343 23.40 -17.40 -7.29
C ARG A 343 24.22 -18.58 -6.77
N ALA A 344 25.53 -18.39 -6.53
CA ALA A 344 26.37 -19.43 -5.94
C ALA A 344 25.93 -19.79 -4.50
N LEU A 345 25.58 -18.78 -3.69
CA LEU A 345 25.07 -19.00 -2.34
C LEU A 345 23.70 -19.71 -2.34
N GLU A 346 22.78 -19.33 -3.23
CA GLU A 346 21.48 -20.01 -3.36
C GLU A 346 21.63 -21.47 -3.78
N GLY A 347 22.57 -21.78 -4.67
CA GLY A 347 22.89 -23.16 -5.07
C GLY A 347 23.33 -24.03 -3.88
N GLU A 348 24.03 -23.46 -2.90
CA GLU A 348 24.53 -24.18 -1.72
C GLU A 348 23.56 -24.16 -0.52
N LEU A 349 22.75 -23.11 -0.39
CA LEU A 349 21.91 -22.87 0.79
C LEU A 349 20.41 -23.13 0.54
N GLY A 350 20.01 -23.30 -0.72
CA GLY A 350 18.63 -23.48 -1.16
C GLY A 350 18.00 -22.20 -1.71
N GLU A 351 16.99 -22.37 -2.57
CA GLU A 351 16.24 -21.27 -3.18
C GLU A 351 15.56 -20.38 -2.12
N GLY A 352 15.64 -19.05 -2.29
CA GLY A 352 15.03 -18.08 -1.37
C GLY A 352 15.77 -17.92 -0.03
N SER A 353 16.95 -18.54 0.13
CA SER A 353 17.77 -18.40 1.33
C SER A 353 18.63 -17.13 1.35
N VAL A 354 18.80 -16.46 0.21
CA VAL A 354 19.64 -15.27 0.06
C VAL A 354 18.78 -14.06 -0.26
N PHE A 355 18.95 -12.98 0.51
CA PHE A 355 18.36 -11.69 0.16
C PHE A 355 19.28 -10.96 -0.81
N TYR A 356 18.89 -10.97 -2.08
CA TYR A 356 19.45 -10.18 -3.17
C TYR A 356 18.36 -9.23 -3.68
N TYR A 357 18.44 -7.93 -3.34
CA TYR A 357 17.28 -7.03 -3.44
C TYR A 357 16.64 -7.01 -4.84
N LYS A 358 17.42 -7.18 -5.93
CA LYS A 358 16.89 -7.19 -7.30
C LYS A 358 15.88 -8.30 -7.58
N ASP A 359 16.00 -9.45 -6.94
CA ASP A 359 15.00 -10.54 -7.06
C ASP A 359 13.67 -10.18 -6.40
N TYR A 360 13.68 -9.16 -5.54
CA TYR A 360 12.52 -8.69 -4.81
C TYR A 360 12.00 -7.36 -5.36
N ILE A 361 12.72 -6.65 -6.24
CA ILE A 361 12.25 -5.37 -6.83
C ILE A 361 10.91 -5.53 -7.56
N SER A 362 10.69 -6.64 -8.26
CA SER A 362 9.41 -6.92 -8.94
C SER A 362 8.25 -7.24 -7.98
N ARG A 363 8.57 -7.63 -6.73
CA ARG A 363 7.59 -7.96 -5.67
C ARG A 363 7.37 -6.83 -4.68
N THR A 364 8.12 -5.73 -4.78
CA THR A 364 8.23 -4.75 -3.71
C THR A 364 8.10 -3.32 -4.22
N THR A 365 6.94 -2.96 -4.76
CA THR A 365 6.43 -1.57 -4.76
C THR A 365 5.68 -1.31 -3.45
N VAL A 366 6.38 -1.47 -2.33
CA VAL A 366 5.80 -1.34 -0.98
C VAL A 366 6.20 0.00 -0.38
N ASP A 367 5.19 0.82 -0.06
CA ASP A 367 5.34 1.92 0.91
C ASP A 367 6.05 1.39 2.16
N ASN A 368 7.16 2.02 2.57
CA ASN A 368 8.08 1.61 3.65
C ASN A 368 9.20 0.60 3.26
N MET A 369 9.71 0.64 2.03
CA MET A 369 10.90 -0.12 1.60
C MET A 369 12.09 0.04 2.57
N ASP A 370 12.31 1.25 3.07
CA ASP A 370 13.34 1.55 4.08
C ASP A 370 13.17 0.71 5.35
N THR A 371 11.94 0.58 5.84
CA THR A 371 11.61 -0.22 7.03
C THR A 371 11.78 -1.71 6.78
N LEU A 372 11.50 -2.19 5.56
CA LEU A 372 11.74 -3.58 5.17
C LEU A 372 13.24 -3.88 5.15
N LEU A 373 14.02 -3.08 4.41
CA LEU A 373 15.46 -3.23 4.31
C LEU A 373 16.11 -3.17 5.70
N GLN A 374 15.71 -2.21 6.53
CA GLN A 374 16.19 -2.13 7.92
C GLN A 374 15.94 -3.42 8.69
N LYS A 375 14.75 -4.03 8.59
CA LYS A 375 14.45 -5.31 9.27
C LYS A 375 15.30 -6.46 8.76
N VAL A 376 15.44 -6.59 7.44
CA VAL A 376 16.23 -7.66 6.81
C VAL A 376 17.68 -7.62 7.28
N TYR A 377 18.32 -6.46 7.19
CA TYR A 377 19.72 -6.31 7.56
C TYR A 377 19.97 -6.30 9.07
N GLN A 378 19.03 -5.77 9.86
CA GLN A 378 19.19 -5.70 11.33
C GLN A 378 18.94 -7.05 12.01
N ARG A 379 17.88 -7.78 11.62
CA ARG A 379 17.40 -8.94 12.42
C ARG A 379 16.78 -10.10 11.66
N GLN A 380 16.50 -9.99 10.35
CA GLN A 380 15.88 -11.07 9.57
C GLN A 380 16.87 -11.74 8.60
N SER A 381 18.14 -11.78 8.98
CA SER A 381 19.18 -12.52 8.28
C SER A 381 20.17 -13.12 9.27
N ASP A 382 20.66 -14.36 9.06
CA ASP A 382 21.72 -14.95 9.91
C ASP A 382 23.04 -14.17 9.76
N LEU A 383 23.32 -13.67 8.55
CA LEU A 383 24.52 -12.93 8.19
C LEU A 383 24.19 -11.79 7.22
N ALA A 384 24.52 -10.55 7.58
CA ALA A 384 24.49 -9.41 6.69
C ALA A 384 25.89 -9.16 6.10
N VAL A 385 26.00 -9.10 4.77
CA VAL A 385 27.25 -8.85 4.06
C VAL A 385 27.17 -7.47 3.40
N ALA A 386 28.04 -6.55 3.80
CA ALA A 386 28.13 -5.22 3.18
C ALA A 386 29.32 -5.15 2.23
N PHE A 387 29.04 -4.85 0.96
CA PHE A 387 30.02 -4.62 -0.08
C PHE A 387 30.29 -3.12 -0.22
N LEU A 388 31.37 -2.68 0.41
CA LEU A 388 31.73 -1.27 0.54
C LEU A 388 32.46 -0.77 -0.71
N SER A 389 32.08 0.42 -1.17
CA SER A 389 32.67 1.15 -2.29
C SER A 389 32.42 2.65 -2.14
N ALA A 390 33.03 3.45 -3.01
CA ALA A 390 32.76 4.86 -3.18
C ALA A 390 31.26 5.12 -3.41
N GLU A 391 30.64 4.34 -4.30
CA GLU A 391 29.22 4.50 -4.64
C GLU A 391 28.31 4.08 -3.48
N TYR A 392 28.71 3.07 -2.71
CA TYR A 392 28.00 2.62 -1.51
C TYR A 392 27.93 3.74 -0.45
N GLN A 393 28.99 4.54 -0.31
CA GLN A 393 29.01 5.69 0.61
C GLN A 393 28.09 6.83 0.16
N GLU A 394 27.84 6.97 -1.14
CA GLU A 394 27.07 8.09 -1.70
C GLU A 394 25.56 7.79 -1.81
N LYS A 395 25.19 6.57 -2.20
CA LYS A 395 23.80 6.22 -2.52
C LYS A 395 22.86 6.20 -1.30
N ARG A 396 21.67 6.77 -1.48
CA ARG A 396 20.62 6.89 -0.44
C ARG A 396 20.24 5.54 0.17
N TRP A 397 19.98 4.53 -0.64
CA TRP A 397 19.55 3.21 -0.15
C TRP A 397 20.67 2.48 0.60
N CYS A 398 21.89 2.50 0.07
CA CYS A 398 23.06 1.95 0.75
C CYS A 398 23.27 2.59 2.14
N LYS A 399 23.00 3.89 2.31
CA LYS A 399 23.02 4.56 3.63
C LYS A 399 21.94 4.03 4.58
N VAL A 400 20.74 3.71 4.09
CA VAL A 400 19.64 3.13 4.89
C VAL A 400 20.02 1.72 5.36
N GLU A 401 20.50 0.89 4.45
CA GLU A 401 20.97 -0.47 4.72
C GLU A 401 22.14 -0.45 5.71
N TRP A 402 23.13 0.41 5.44
CA TRP A 402 24.31 0.56 6.28
C TRP A 402 23.98 0.99 7.71
N ARG A 403 23.00 1.87 7.91
CA ARG A 403 22.55 2.25 9.26
C ARG A 403 22.05 1.03 10.03
N ALA A 404 21.28 0.15 9.39
CA ALA A 404 20.77 -1.07 10.01
C ALA A 404 21.88 -2.10 10.30
N ILE A 405 22.81 -2.28 9.36
CA ILE A 405 23.97 -3.18 9.51
C ILE A 405 24.89 -2.69 10.63
N ARG A 406 25.14 -1.38 10.70
CA ARG A 406 25.97 -0.77 11.74
C ARG A 406 25.33 -0.90 13.12
N GLU A 407 24.02 -0.69 13.22
CA GLU A 407 23.27 -0.90 14.46
C GLU A 407 23.38 -2.36 14.93
N ARG A 408 23.23 -3.32 14.03
CA ARG A 408 23.44 -4.76 14.31
C ARG A 408 24.85 -5.07 14.79
N ARG A 409 25.87 -4.44 14.20
CA ARG A 409 27.26 -4.61 14.62
C ARG A 409 27.50 -4.06 16.02
N ASN A 410 26.92 -2.88 16.32
CA ASN A 410 27.13 -2.18 17.59
C ASN A 410 26.38 -2.82 18.77
N SER A 411 25.27 -3.52 18.53
CA SER A 411 24.45 -4.16 19.57
C SER A 411 24.97 -5.52 20.06
N GLY A 412 26.25 -5.84 19.81
CA GLY A 412 26.90 -7.09 20.26
C GLY A 412 26.81 -8.24 19.25
N GLY A 413 26.30 -7.99 18.05
CA GLY A 413 26.16 -8.98 16.97
C GLY A 413 27.40 -9.13 16.09
N GLU A 414 28.62 -9.16 16.64
CA GLU A 414 29.88 -9.19 15.86
C GLU A 414 29.94 -10.34 14.84
N ASN A 415 29.26 -11.45 15.13
CA ASN A 415 29.16 -12.61 14.26
C ASN A 415 28.15 -12.44 13.11
N GLY A 416 27.15 -11.57 13.25
CA GLY A 416 26.08 -11.38 12.26
C GLY A 416 26.42 -10.44 11.09
N VAL A 417 27.63 -9.88 11.02
CA VAL A 417 28.04 -8.95 9.96
C VAL A 417 29.37 -9.37 9.34
N MET A 418 29.46 -9.32 8.02
CA MET A 418 30.69 -9.47 7.24
C MET A 418 30.88 -8.24 6.34
N LEU A 419 32.08 -7.68 6.32
CA LEU A 419 32.40 -6.52 5.50
C LEU A 419 33.31 -6.93 4.34
N CYS A 420 32.99 -6.47 3.15
CA CYS A 420 33.77 -6.61 1.94
C CYS A 420 34.06 -5.21 1.37
N ARG A 421 35.14 -5.02 0.60
CA ARG A 421 35.44 -3.72 -0.05
C ARG A 421 35.96 -3.85 -1.47
N PHE A 422 35.57 -2.90 -2.31
CA PHE A 422 36.02 -2.74 -3.70
C PHE A 422 37.04 -1.61 -3.89
N ASP A 423 37.08 -0.65 -2.97
CA ASP A 423 38.04 0.45 -2.96
C ASP A 423 38.46 0.82 -1.52
N ASP A 424 39.32 1.83 -1.40
CA ASP A 424 39.81 2.34 -0.11
C ASP A 424 39.05 3.60 0.33
N VAL A 425 37.88 3.86 -0.27
CA VAL A 425 37.07 5.01 0.13
C VAL A 425 36.57 4.79 1.55
N LYS A 426 36.66 5.86 2.34
CA LYS A 426 36.24 5.86 3.73
C LYS A 426 34.71 5.79 3.78
N VAL A 427 34.19 4.63 4.18
CA VAL A 427 32.78 4.47 4.56
C VAL A 427 32.58 4.89 6.02
N GLU A 428 31.56 5.70 6.28
CA GLU A 428 31.29 6.21 7.63
C GLU A 428 31.10 5.06 8.64
N GLY A 429 31.82 5.08 9.77
CA GLY A 429 31.73 4.03 10.79
C GLY A 429 32.55 2.77 10.52
N VAL A 430 33.33 2.75 9.42
CA VAL A 430 34.37 1.76 9.15
C VAL A 430 35.73 2.44 9.20
N PHE A 431 36.63 1.98 10.06
CA PHE A 431 38.00 2.52 10.06
C PHE A 431 38.78 2.01 8.84
N PRO A 432 39.71 2.81 8.28
CA PRO A 432 40.50 2.39 7.13
C PRO A 432 41.31 1.11 7.38
N THR A 433 41.76 0.92 8.63
CA THR A 433 42.66 -0.14 9.12
C THR A 433 41.92 -1.26 9.88
N VAL A 434 40.63 -1.49 9.61
CA VAL A 434 39.86 -2.54 10.32
C VAL A 434 40.33 -3.94 9.91
N ASP A 435 40.79 -4.72 10.90
CA ASP A 435 40.91 -6.17 10.80
C ASP A 435 39.52 -6.79 10.51
N GLY A 436 39.42 -7.64 9.48
CA GLY A 436 38.17 -8.35 9.15
C GLY A 436 37.34 -7.77 8.00
N VAL A 437 37.89 -6.88 7.17
CA VAL A 437 37.27 -6.49 5.88
C VAL A 437 37.90 -7.27 4.73
N HIS A 438 37.09 -8.02 3.98
CA HIS A 438 37.56 -8.82 2.85
C HIS A 438 37.73 -7.95 1.59
N ASN A 439 38.85 -8.12 0.87
CA ASN A 439 39.13 -7.38 -0.36
C ASN A 439 38.51 -8.09 -1.58
N CYS A 440 37.60 -7.42 -2.31
CA CYS A 440 36.94 -7.95 -3.51
C CYS A 440 37.67 -7.60 -4.81
N ARG A 441 38.78 -6.85 -4.76
CA ARG A 441 39.57 -6.52 -5.96
C ARG A 441 40.30 -7.75 -6.50
N ALA A 442 40.63 -7.70 -7.79
CA ALA A 442 41.50 -8.69 -8.41
C ALA A 442 42.82 -8.83 -7.60
N PRO A 443 43.33 -10.06 -7.40
CA PRO A 443 42.92 -11.31 -8.05
C PRO A 443 41.80 -12.10 -7.33
N ASN A 444 41.14 -11.54 -6.31
CA ASN A 444 40.14 -12.28 -5.52
C ASN A 444 38.85 -12.50 -6.32
N SER A 445 38.52 -13.77 -6.57
CA SER A 445 37.30 -14.15 -7.29
C SER A 445 36.05 -14.11 -6.41
N THR A 446 34.89 -13.97 -7.06
CA THR A 446 33.55 -14.18 -6.49
C THR A 446 33.44 -15.50 -5.71
N ARG A 447 34.03 -16.58 -6.24
CA ARG A 447 34.10 -17.89 -5.58
C ARG A 447 34.82 -17.84 -4.24
N LEU A 448 35.96 -17.15 -4.16
CA LEU A 448 36.71 -17.01 -2.92
C LEU A 448 35.88 -16.26 -1.85
N ILE A 449 35.19 -15.19 -2.25
CA ILE A 449 34.33 -14.43 -1.34
C ILE A 449 33.11 -15.26 -0.91
N THR A 450 32.51 -16.03 -1.83
CA THR A 450 31.42 -16.97 -1.53
C THR A 450 31.85 -17.99 -0.47
N ASP A 451 33.03 -18.58 -0.62
CA ASP A 451 33.58 -19.53 0.37
C ASP A 451 33.78 -18.87 1.75
N TYR A 452 34.22 -17.61 1.80
CA TYR A 452 34.33 -16.86 3.05
C TYR A 452 32.97 -16.59 3.69
N ILE A 453 31.96 -16.22 2.91
CA ILE A 453 30.59 -16.02 3.39
C ILE A 453 30.04 -17.32 3.99
N LEU A 454 30.20 -18.45 3.30
CA LEU A 454 29.75 -19.76 3.77
C LEU A 454 30.48 -20.21 5.05
N LYS A 455 31.80 -19.98 5.13
CA LYS A 455 32.60 -20.26 6.34
C LYS A 455 32.13 -19.41 7.52
N ARG A 456 31.93 -18.11 7.31
CA ARG A 456 31.45 -17.18 8.35
C ARG A 456 30.06 -17.58 8.85
N LEU A 457 29.17 -17.92 7.92
CA LEU A 457 27.82 -18.38 8.23
C LEU A 457 27.80 -19.69 9.04
N LYS A 458 28.75 -20.61 8.80
CA LYS A 458 28.91 -21.84 9.60
C LYS A 458 29.42 -21.55 11.02
N GLN A 459 30.35 -20.60 11.17
CA GLN A 459 30.87 -20.19 12.48
C GLN A 459 29.77 -19.59 13.37
N ASN A 460 28.84 -18.85 12.79
CA ASN A 460 27.70 -18.28 13.53
C ASN A 460 26.77 -19.34 14.15
N ARG A 461 26.72 -20.55 13.59
CA ARG A 461 25.88 -21.65 14.11
C ARG A 461 26.51 -22.41 15.27
N GLY A 462 27.82 -22.31 15.48
CA GLY A 462 28.55 -23.01 16.55
C GLY A 462 28.68 -22.22 17.86
N SER A 463 28.10 -21.03 17.93
CA SER A 463 28.20 -20.10 19.08
C SER A 463 26.85 -19.71 19.68
N ALA A 464 25.77 -20.43 19.31
CA ALA A 464 24.40 -20.21 19.76
C ALA A 464 23.98 -21.26 20.80
#